data_AF-A0A3B1C830-F1
#
_entry.id   AF-A0A3B1C830-F1
#
_cell.length_a   1.000
_cell.length_b   1.000
_cell.length_c   1.000
_cell.angle_alpha   90.00
_cell.angle_beta   90.00
_cell.angle_gamma   90.00
#
_symmetry.space_group_name_H-M   'P 1'
#
loop_
_entity.id
_entity.type
_entity.pdbx_description
1 polymer ?
#
loop_
_entity_poly.entity_id
_entity_poly.type
_entity_poly.pdbx_seq_one_letter_code
_entity_poly.pdbx_strand_id
1 'polypeptide(L)'
;MLARALAADGKQVLAIDADPNGNLAQAVGYDARARGRITPLIERKDIIKERTGAKPGGFGGAFVMNPKVDDLIDLFSVDVNGMRLMVTGELKEALSGCYCPENALLRSFMSHLFIERGEWVILDMEAGFEHLTRGTAESVDLLLVVVEPGQRAVQTAKKITDLASQ
;
A
#
# COMPACT_ATOMS: atom_id res chain seq x y z
N MET A 1 10.82 -15.36 -0.82
CA MET A 1 10.18 -14.05 -0.59
C MET A 1 10.50 -13.58 0.82
N LEU A 2 10.92 -12.32 1.00
CA LEU A 2 11.39 -11.78 2.28
C LEU A 2 10.35 -11.89 3.40
N ALA A 3 9.09 -11.55 3.14
CA ALA A 3 8.01 -11.61 4.14
C ALA A 3 7.85 -13.00 4.77
N ARG A 4 7.84 -14.04 3.93
CA ARG A 4 7.75 -15.43 4.40
C ARG A 4 8.96 -15.87 5.20
N ALA A 5 10.16 -15.40 4.86
CA ALA A 5 11.37 -15.72 5.62
C ALA A 5 11.33 -15.10 7.02
N LEU A 6 10.99 -13.80 7.11
CA LEU A 6 10.85 -13.12 8.40
C LEU A 6 9.75 -13.74 9.28
N ALA A 7 8.60 -14.09 8.68
CA ALA A 7 7.52 -14.75 9.40
C ALA A 7 7.93 -16.14 9.92
N ALA A 8 8.68 -16.92 9.11
CA ALA A 8 9.20 -18.22 9.53
C ALA A 8 10.22 -18.11 10.69
N ASP A 9 10.95 -16.99 10.77
CA ASP A 9 11.84 -16.65 11.88
C ASP A 9 11.09 -16.09 13.11
N GLY A 10 9.75 -16.16 13.12
CA GLY A 10 8.92 -15.74 14.24
C GLY A 10 8.74 -14.22 14.38
N LYS A 11 9.06 -13.44 13.35
CA LYS A 11 8.81 -11.99 13.34
C LYS A 11 7.33 -11.72 13.05
N GLN A 12 6.77 -10.69 13.68
CA GLN A 12 5.49 -10.15 13.26
C GLN A 12 5.68 -9.37 11.95
N VAL A 13 4.96 -9.77 10.91
CA VAL A 13 5.10 -9.22 9.56
C VAL A 13 3.74 -8.77 9.05
N LEU A 14 3.71 -7.56 8.50
CA LEU A 14 2.62 -6.99 7.72
C LEU A 14 3.10 -6.83 6.27
N ALA A 15 2.55 -7.62 5.36
CA ALA A 15 2.77 -7.52 3.93
C ALA A 15 1.66 -6.70 3.28
N ILE A 16 2.03 -5.68 2.50
CA ILE A 16 1.08 -4.76 1.86
C ILE A 16 1.34 -4.77 0.37
N ASP A 17 0.31 -5.14 -0.39
CA ASP A 17 0.29 -5.10 -1.84
C ASP A 17 -0.22 -3.74 -2.30
N ALA A 18 0.69 -2.89 -2.78
CA ALA A 18 0.41 -1.60 -3.39
C ALA A 18 0.72 -1.59 -4.89
N ASP A 19 0.89 -2.77 -5.52
CA ASP A 19 1.05 -2.93 -6.95
C ASP A 19 -0.33 -3.15 -7.62
N PRO A 20 -0.69 -2.40 -8.68
CA PRO A 20 -1.91 -2.65 -9.46
C PRO A 20 -2.04 -4.08 -10.00
N ASN A 21 -0.93 -4.77 -10.24
CA ASN A 21 -0.91 -6.13 -10.76
C ASN A 21 -1.33 -7.19 -9.71
N GLY A 22 -1.22 -6.86 -8.42
CA GLY A 22 -1.84 -7.61 -7.32
C GLY A 22 -1.34 -9.05 -7.13
N ASN A 23 -0.04 -9.29 -7.24
CA ASN A 23 0.54 -10.63 -7.21
C ASN A 23 1.08 -11.06 -5.84
N LEU A 24 1.15 -10.14 -4.87
CA LEU A 24 1.76 -10.42 -3.56
C LEU A 24 1.02 -11.52 -2.82
N ALA A 25 -0.32 -11.48 -2.86
CA ALA A 25 -1.18 -12.45 -2.20
C ALA A 25 -0.85 -13.89 -2.62
N GLN A 26 -0.70 -14.13 -3.93
CA GLN A 26 -0.34 -15.44 -4.45
C GLN A 26 1.09 -15.83 -4.03
N ALA A 27 2.04 -14.89 -4.09
CA ALA A 27 3.43 -15.12 -3.73
C ALA A 27 3.63 -15.50 -2.24
N VAL A 28 2.82 -14.93 -1.34
CA VAL A 28 2.81 -15.29 0.09
C VAL A 28 2.03 -16.56 0.40
N GLY A 29 1.30 -17.12 -0.57
CA GLY A 29 0.54 -18.37 -0.44
C GLY A 29 -0.91 -18.20 0.00
N TYR A 30 -1.54 -17.06 -0.31
CA TYR A 30 -2.97 -16.87 -0.10
C TYR A 30 -3.79 -17.66 -1.14
N ASP A 31 -4.64 -18.57 -0.68
CA ASP A 31 -5.56 -19.32 -1.54
C ASP A 31 -6.89 -18.57 -1.71
N ALA A 32 -6.96 -17.75 -2.76
CA ALA A 32 -8.17 -17.00 -3.11
C ALA A 32 -9.35 -17.90 -3.52
N ARG A 33 -9.11 -19.16 -3.94
CA ARG A 33 -10.19 -20.08 -4.31
C ARG A 33 -10.91 -20.61 -3.06
N ALA A 34 -10.14 -20.94 -2.02
CA ALA A 34 -10.69 -21.44 -0.77
C ALA A 34 -11.21 -20.32 0.15
N ARG A 35 -10.55 -19.15 0.14
CA ARG A 35 -10.81 -18.07 1.11
C ARG A 35 -11.53 -16.86 0.53
N GLY A 36 -11.74 -16.84 -0.78
CA GLY A 36 -12.31 -15.69 -1.49
C GLY A 36 -11.28 -14.60 -1.78
N ARG A 37 -11.67 -13.61 -2.58
CA ARG A 37 -10.80 -12.50 -2.97
C ARG A 37 -10.58 -11.54 -1.80
N ILE A 38 -9.34 -11.11 -1.59
CA ILE A 38 -9.05 -9.96 -0.72
C ILE A 38 -9.54 -8.72 -1.43
N THR A 39 -10.58 -8.08 -0.90
CA THR A 39 -11.07 -6.83 -1.48
C THR A 39 -10.05 -5.72 -1.16
N PRO A 40 -9.54 -4.98 -2.17
CA PRO A 40 -8.63 -3.87 -1.95
C PRO A 40 -9.25 -2.74 -1.13
N LEU A 41 -8.42 -1.97 -0.43
CA LEU A 41 -8.87 -0.80 0.33
C LEU A 41 -9.61 0.21 -0.55
N ILE A 42 -9.12 0.45 -1.78
CA ILE A 42 -9.71 1.44 -2.69
C ILE A 42 -11.12 1.09 -3.20
N GLU A 43 -11.50 -0.18 -3.08
CA GLU A 43 -12.83 -0.68 -3.41
C GLU A 43 -13.82 -0.58 -2.24
N ARG A 44 -13.37 -0.27 -1.01
CA ARG A 44 -14.23 -0.05 0.16
C ARG A 44 -14.86 1.34 0.14
N LYS A 45 -15.84 1.54 -0.74
CA LYS A 45 -16.52 2.84 -0.91
C LYS A 45 -17.27 3.31 0.33
N ASP A 46 -17.74 2.37 1.14
CA ASP A 46 -18.32 2.60 2.45
C ASP A 46 -17.32 3.26 3.40
N ILE A 47 -16.12 2.68 3.54
CA ILE A 47 -15.05 3.20 4.39
C ILE A 47 -14.51 4.53 3.86
N ILE A 48 -14.28 4.62 2.55
CA ILE A 48 -13.83 5.88 1.93
C ILE A 48 -14.82 7.00 2.24
N LYS A 49 -16.12 6.74 2.07
CA LYS A 49 -17.18 7.71 2.38
C LYS A 49 -17.24 8.06 3.87
N GLU A 50 -17.17 7.06 4.75
CA GLU A 50 -17.17 7.26 6.19
C GLU A 50 -16.00 8.16 6.64
N ARG A 51 -14.80 7.89 6.13
CA ARG A 51 -13.57 8.54 6.59
C ARG A 51 -13.30 9.90 5.95
N THR A 52 -13.73 10.09 4.70
CA THR A 52 -13.48 11.34 3.96
C THR A 52 -14.68 12.29 3.94
N GLY A 53 -15.87 11.80 4.31
CA GLY A 53 -17.13 12.57 4.21
C GLY A 53 -17.67 12.69 2.78
N ALA A 54 -17.01 12.10 1.78
CA ALA A 54 -17.38 12.23 0.37
C ALA A 54 -18.68 11.49 0.04
N LYS A 55 -19.77 12.23 -0.21
CA LYS A 55 -21.02 11.67 -0.75
C LYS A 55 -20.99 11.73 -2.28
N PRO A 56 -21.37 10.65 -3.01
CA PRO A 56 -21.57 10.72 -4.45
C PRO A 56 -22.58 11.83 -4.80
N GLY A 57 -22.17 12.80 -5.62
CA GLY A 57 -23.04 13.89 -6.10
C GLY A 57 -23.18 15.12 -5.20
N GLY A 58 -22.50 15.18 -4.04
CA GLY A 58 -22.52 16.36 -3.17
C GLY A 58 -21.35 17.31 -3.41
N PHE A 59 -21.53 18.33 -4.25
CA PHE A 59 -20.63 19.50 -4.24
C PHE A 59 -20.88 20.29 -2.95
N GLY A 60 -19.87 20.41 -2.07
CA GLY A 60 -19.90 21.31 -0.90
C GLY A 60 -19.97 20.67 0.49
N GLY A 61 -19.79 19.35 0.64
CA GLY A 61 -19.62 18.71 1.96
C GLY A 61 -18.20 18.90 2.53
N ALA A 62 -18.05 18.83 3.85
CA ALA A 62 -16.73 18.84 4.50
C ALA A 62 -15.90 17.62 4.03
N PHE A 63 -14.86 17.88 3.24
CA PHE A 63 -13.94 16.86 2.76
C PHE A 63 -12.76 16.75 3.71
N VAL A 64 -12.58 15.57 4.30
CA VAL A 64 -11.46 15.31 5.21
C VAL A 64 -10.24 14.89 4.39
N MET A 65 -9.26 15.79 4.30
CA MET A 65 -8.00 15.56 3.59
C MET A 65 -7.09 14.54 4.30
N ASN A 66 -7.17 14.47 5.64
CA ASN A 66 -6.38 13.57 6.49
C ASN A 66 -7.32 12.63 7.26
N PRO A 67 -7.91 11.62 6.59
CA PRO A 67 -8.82 10.68 7.22
C PRO A 67 -8.12 9.87 8.31
N LYS A 68 -8.89 9.35 9.27
CA LYS A 68 -8.38 8.42 10.28
C LYS A 68 -8.20 7.02 9.65
N VAL A 69 -7.05 6.37 9.88
CA VAL A 69 -6.63 5.13 9.17
C VAL A 69 -5.95 4.09 10.08
N ASP A 70 -5.86 4.35 11.38
CA ASP A 70 -5.13 3.53 12.36
C ASP A 70 -5.67 2.11 12.53
N ASP A 71 -6.97 1.93 12.32
CA ASP A 71 -7.69 0.65 12.45
C ASP A 71 -7.77 -0.17 11.15
N LEU A 72 -7.39 0.41 10.01
CA LEU A 72 -7.64 -0.22 8.70
C LEU A 72 -6.88 -1.55 8.52
N ILE A 73 -5.69 -1.66 9.10
CA ILE A 73 -4.92 -2.92 9.04
C ILE A 73 -5.65 -4.02 9.79
N ASP A 74 -6.15 -3.74 10.99
CA ASP A 74 -6.82 -4.76 11.80
C ASP A 74 -8.16 -5.18 11.17
N LEU A 75 -8.83 -4.26 10.47
CA LEU A 75 -10.11 -4.53 9.80
C LEU A 75 -9.96 -5.24 8.44
N PHE A 76 -8.91 -4.94 7.68
CA PHE A 76 -8.82 -5.31 6.26
C PHE A 76 -7.62 -6.19 5.91
N SER A 77 -6.74 -6.49 6.87
CA SER A 77 -5.72 -7.53 6.67
C SER A 77 -6.29 -8.93 6.87
N VAL A 78 -5.63 -9.90 6.26
CA VAL A 78 -5.93 -11.33 6.41
C VAL A 78 -4.68 -12.08 6.86
N ASP A 79 -4.84 -13.06 7.74
CA ASP A 79 -3.73 -13.91 8.15
C ASP A 79 -3.35 -14.90 7.05
N VAL A 80 -2.07 -14.99 6.72
CA VAL A 80 -1.50 -15.91 5.73
C VAL A 80 -0.16 -16.41 6.24
N ASN A 81 -0.02 -17.72 6.48
CA ASN A 81 1.27 -18.34 6.82
C ASN A 81 2.04 -17.62 7.96
N GLY A 82 1.34 -17.19 9.01
CA GLY A 82 1.95 -16.52 10.18
C GLY A 82 2.25 -15.04 10.00
N MET A 83 1.76 -14.40 8.92
CA MET A 83 1.84 -12.95 8.72
C MET A 83 0.48 -12.36 8.37
N ARG A 84 0.36 -11.03 8.46
CA ARG A 84 -0.81 -10.30 7.98
C ARG A 84 -0.57 -9.80 6.57
N LEU A 85 -1.58 -9.92 5.72
CA LEU A 85 -1.55 -9.47 4.33
C LEU A 85 -2.69 -8.47 4.09
N MET A 86 -2.39 -7.33 3.48
CA MET A 86 -3.40 -6.35 3.06
C MET A 86 -3.15 -5.94 1.60
N VAL A 87 -4.22 -5.65 0.87
CA VAL A 87 -4.15 -5.13 -0.50
C VAL A 87 -4.74 -3.72 -0.52
N THR A 88 -3.97 -2.72 -0.94
CA THR A 88 -4.47 -1.35 -1.03
C THR A 88 -5.24 -1.11 -2.31
N GLY A 89 -4.74 -1.68 -3.41
CA GLY A 89 -5.19 -1.39 -4.77
C GLY A 89 -4.47 -0.17 -5.37
N GLU A 90 -4.78 0.08 -6.64
CA GLU A 90 -4.13 1.10 -7.48
C GLU A 90 -4.58 2.53 -7.16
N LEU A 91 -3.61 3.45 -7.04
CA LEU A 91 -3.84 4.89 -7.09
C LEU A 91 -4.20 5.28 -8.53
N LYS A 92 -5.45 5.67 -8.76
CA LYS A 92 -5.90 6.11 -10.09
C LYS A 92 -5.60 7.59 -10.30
N GLU A 93 -4.97 7.92 -11.42
CA GLU A 93 -4.81 9.30 -11.85
C GLU A 93 -6.18 9.94 -12.15
N ALA A 94 -6.31 11.22 -11.78
CA ALA A 94 -7.54 12.01 -11.82
C ALA A 94 -8.01 12.38 -13.25
N LEU A 95 -7.66 11.59 -14.27
CA LEU A 95 -7.88 11.93 -15.67
C LEU A 95 -9.36 11.88 -16.10
N SER A 96 -10.25 11.28 -15.31
CA SER A 96 -11.69 11.22 -15.66
C SER A 96 -12.68 11.13 -14.49
N GLY A 97 -12.23 11.19 -13.24
CA GLY A 97 -13.11 11.06 -12.06
C GLY A 97 -12.60 11.80 -10.83
N CYS A 98 -13.50 12.15 -9.91
CA CYS A 98 -13.16 12.72 -8.61
C CYS A 98 -12.65 11.63 -7.66
N TYR A 99 -11.40 11.20 -7.84
CA TYR A 99 -10.69 10.23 -6.99
C TYR A 99 -10.02 10.87 -5.78
N CYS A 100 -10.32 12.12 -5.47
CA CYS A 100 -9.79 12.82 -4.30
C CYS A 100 -10.01 12.04 -2.99
N PRO A 101 -11.19 11.43 -2.72
CA PRO A 101 -11.43 10.67 -1.50
C PRO A 101 -10.56 9.42 -1.36
N GLU A 102 -10.50 8.62 -2.43
CA GLU A 102 -9.64 7.44 -2.56
C GLU A 102 -8.18 7.79 -2.28
N ASN A 103 -7.70 8.84 -2.95
CA ASN A 103 -6.31 9.26 -2.87
C ASN A 103 -5.98 9.86 -1.50
N ALA A 104 -6.90 10.60 -0.87
CA ALA A 104 -6.73 11.10 0.48
C ALA A 104 -6.62 9.96 1.50
N LEU A 105 -7.47 8.93 1.38
CA LEU A 105 -7.42 7.75 2.25
C LEU A 105 -6.10 6.99 2.08
N LEU A 106 -5.71 6.68 0.85
CA LEU A 106 -4.44 5.98 0.59
C LEU A 106 -3.23 6.77 1.06
N ARG A 107 -3.17 8.08 0.80
CA ARG A 107 -2.05 8.91 1.27
C ARG A 107 -1.94 8.91 2.80
N SER A 108 -3.06 9.06 3.50
CA SER A 108 -3.06 9.00 4.96
C SER A 108 -2.69 7.61 5.46
N PHE A 109 -3.20 6.55 4.83
CA PHE A 109 -2.87 5.17 5.15
C PHE A 109 -1.37 4.90 5.01
N MET A 110 -0.79 5.25 3.86
CA MET A 110 0.64 5.09 3.59
C MET A 110 1.47 5.85 4.63
N SER A 111 1.11 7.10 4.91
CA SER A 111 1.79 7.89 5.96
C SER A 111 1.72 7.23 7.33
N HIS A 112 0.60 6.56 7.65
CA HIS A 112 0.42 5.85 8.91
C HIS A 112 1.27 4.56 9.01
N LEU A 113 1.59 3.91 7.88
CA LEU A 113 2.48 2.73 7.88
C LEU A 113 3.89 3.05 8.35
N PHE A 114 4.34 4.28 8.07
CA PHE A 114 5.69 4.75 8.31
C PHE A 114 5.89 5.34 9.72
N ILE A 115 4.81 5.50 10.49
CA ILE A 115 4.89 5.90 11.89
C ILE A 115 5.20 4.65 12.71
N GLU A 116 6.29 4.67 13.49
CA GLU A 116 6.86 3.55 14.25
C GLU A 116 5.82 2.49 14.69
N ARG A 117 5.83 1.35 13.98
CA ARG A 117 5.11 0.14 14.37
C ARG A 117 6.09 -0.88 14.93
N GLY A 118 5.66 -1.67 15.92
CA GLY A 118 6.47 -2.75 16.50
C GLY A 118 6.60 -4.01 15.64
N GLU A 119 6.17 -3.97 14.38
CA GLU A 119 6.16 -5.10 13.43
C GLU A 119 6.92 -4.76 12.15
N TRP A 120 7.37 -5.78 11.41
CA TRP A 120 8.01 -5.60 10.11
C TRP A 120 6.97 -5.29 9.04
N VAL A 121 7.05 -4.12 8.42
CA VAL A 121 6.18 -3.75 7.30
C VAL A 121 6.94 -3.96 5.99
N ILE A 122 6.38 -4.79 5.11
CA ILE A 122 6.88 -5.01 3.75
C ILE A 122 5.85 -4.48 2.78
N LEU A 123 6.25 -3.45 2.04
CA LEU A 123 5.43 -2.80 1.03
C LEU A 123 5.91 -3.21 -0.35
N ASP A 124 5.06 -3.94 -1.08
CA ASP A 124 5.29 -4.29 -2.48
C ASP A 124 4.69 -3.21 -3.37
N MET A 125 5.50 -2.62 -4.25
CA MET A 125 5.10 -1.50 -5.11
C MET A 125 5.81 -1.58 -6.46
N GLU A 126 5.17 -1.02 -7.49
CA GLU A 126 5.80 -0.82 -8.79
C GLU A 126 6.94 0.21 -8.69
N ALA A 127 7.74 0.31 -9.75
CA ALA A 127 8.89 1.19 -9.95
C ALA A 127 8.63 2.73 -9.84
N GLY A 128 7.50 3.14 -9.25
CA GLY A 128 7.12 4.53 -9.02
C GLY A 128 7.22 4.95 -7.56
N PHE A 129 8.29 5.67 -7.21
CA PHE A 129 8.50 6.22 -5.86
C PHE A 129 7.79 7.57 -5.66
N GLU A 130 7.19 8.14 -6.72
CA GLU A 130 6.55 9.47 -6.74
C GLU A 130 5.34 9.62 -5.80
N HIS A 131 4.75 8.50 -5.38
CA HIS A 131 3.63 8.51 -4.46
C HIS A 131 4.05 8.63 -2.99
N LEU A 132 5.33 8.44 -2.68
CA LEU A 132 5.91 8.70 -1.38
C LEU A 132 6.37 10.17 -1.32
N THR A 133 5.81 10.90 -0.38
CA THR A 133 6.26 12.27 -0.07
C THR A 133 7.60 12.25 0.64
N ARG A 134 8.36 13.36 0.62
CA ARG A 134 9.67 13.47 1.31
C ARG A 134 9.61 13.00 2.77
N GLY A 135 8.57 13.37 3.52
CA GLY A 135 8.42 12.97 4.93
C GLY A 135 8.16 11.46 5.14
N THR A 136 7.56 10.77 4.16
CA THR A 136 7.36 9.32 4.23
C THR A 136 8.59 8.53 3.79
N ALA A 137 9.42 9.10 2.91
CA ALA A 137 10.67 8.47 2.47
C ALA A 137 11.72 8.42 3.60
N GLU A 138 11.78 9.44 4.46
CA GLU A 138 12.67 9.48 5.63
C GLU A 138 12.37 8.39 6.67
N SER A 139 11.17 7.81 6.64
CA SER A 139 10.72 6.78 7.57
C SER A 139 10.90 5.36 7.03
N VAL A 140 11.50 5.20 5.83
CA VAL A 140 11.82 3.90 5.25
C VAL A 140 13.20 3.45 5.71
N ASP A 141 13.29 2.35 6.45
CA ASP A 141 14.57 1.80 6.91
C ASP A 141 15.43 1.26 5.75
N LEU A 142 14.79 0.65 4.76
CA LEU A 142 15.46 -0.01 3.63
C LEU A 142 14.60 0.01 2.37
N LEU A 143 15.18 0.50 1.27
CA LEU A 143 14.60 0.40 -0.07
C LEU A 143 15.29 -0.72 -0.86
N LEU A 144 14.53 -1.74 -1.25
CA LEU A 144 15.00 -2.85 -2.07
C LEU A 144 14.55 -2.69 -3.52
N VAL A 145 15.50 -2.38 -4.41
CA VAL A 145 15.23 -2.26 -5.85
C VAL A 145 15.61 -3.57 -6.56
N VAL A 146 14.62 -4.29 -7.06
CA VAL A 146 14.80 -5.58 -7.76
C VAL A 146 14.76 -5.34 -9.26
N VAL A 147 15.78 -5.80 -9.99
CA VAL A 147 15.88 -5.63 -11.45
C VAL A 147 16.33 -6.90 -12.15
N GLU A 148 15.84 -7.06 -13.38
CA GLU A 148 16.37 -8.03 -14.33
C GLU A 148 17.68 -7.53 -14.97
N PRO A 149 18.54 -8.42 -15.50
CA PRO A 149 19.82 -8.05 -16.11
C PRO A 149 19.64 -7.39 -17.49
N GLY A 150 19.03 -6.20 -17.53
CA GLY A 150 18.79 -5.42 -18.74
C GLY A 150 19.14 -3.95 -18.54
N GLN A 151 19.70 -3.30 -19.58
CA GLN A 151 20.14 -1.90 -19.47
C GLN A 151 19.02 -0.95 -19.05
N ARG A 152 17.79 -1.14 -19.56
CA ARG A 152 16.62 -0.33 -19.19
C ARG A 152 16.22 -0.50 -17.73
N ALA A 153 16.26 -1.73 -17.21
CA ALA A 153 15.95 -2.02 -15.81
C ALA A 153 16.99 -1.36 -14.88
N VAL A 154 18.27 -1.47 -15.20
CA VAL A 154 19.35 -0.82 -14.45
C VAL A 154 19.22 0.71 -14.47
N GLN A 155 18.84 1.31 -15.60
CA GLN A 155 18.59 2.76 -15.67
C GLN A 155 17.42 3.18 -14.79
N THR A 156 16.35 2.38 -14.74
CA THR A 156 15.18 2.64 -13.89
C THR A 156 15.55 2.53 -12.41
N ALA A 157 16.31 1.50 -12.03
CA ALA A 157 16.82 1.37 -10.67
C ALA A 157 17.65 2.57 -10.23
N LYS A 158 18.55 3.07 -11.08
CA LYS A 158 19.32 4.29 -10.78
C LYS A 158 18.41 5.48 -10.50
N LYS A 159 17.40 5.72 -11.34
CA LYS A 159 16.44 6.81 -11.12
C LYS A 159 15.69 6.68 -9.79
N ILE A 160 15.26 5.47 -9.42
CA ILE A 160 14.58 5.22 -8.14
C ILE A 160 15.54 5.50 -6.97
N THR A 161 16.78 5.02 -7.03
CA THR A 161 17.80 5.31 -6.02
C THR A 161 18.09 6.81 -5.90
N ASP A 162 18.16 7.53 -7.02
CA ASP A 162 18.38 8.97 -7.07
C ASP A 162 17.18 9.75 -6.49
N LEU A 163 15.94 9.26 -6.68
CA LEU A 163 14.74 9.84 -6.08
C LEU A 163 14.66 9.61 -4.57
N ALA A 164 15.07 8.43 -4.11
CA ALA A 164 15.06 8.07 -2.69
C ALA A 164 16.15 8.79 -1.87
N SER A 165 17.15 9.38 -2.52
CA SER A 165 18.25 10.12 -1.87
C SER A 165 18.04 11.64 -1.82
N GLN A 166 16.86 12.14 -2.23
CA GLN A 166 16.47 13.56 -2.27
C GLN A 166 15.48 13.94 -1.18
#